data_AF-A0AB73T9L3-F1
#
_entry.id   AF-A0AB73T9L3-F1
#
_cell.length_a   1.000
_cell.length_b   1.000
_cell.length_c   1.000
_cell.angle_alpha   90.00
_cell.angle_beta   90.00
_cell.angle_gamma   90.00
#
_symmetry.space_group_name_H-M   'P 1'
#
loop_
_entity.id
_entity.type
_entity.pdbx_description
1 polymer ?
#
loop_
_entity_poly.entity_id
_entity_poly.type
_entity_poly.pdbx_seq_one_letter_code
_entity_poly.pdbx_strand_id
1 'polypeptide(L)'
;MNCPQCKKQVPEGSQTCPYCGRSLRYGGNTEFYRKAAGSGLKLKDVFTDVLKHHDKSDGERLFMAGTQMTTPSESNMLREWQKPWVFARVGLIGILISFALYLMAYYLKTYAAFMMIGSFVIPVTALMFYWEMNIPRNIPLYEVALMFLTGGVISLFVSMLFFQVVDTEISSFAAFCEEPGKLLALAFFLRKPEKKYILNGILIGGAVGAGFSAMETAGYALEVLTRSGDAASVVITRGILSPGGHVVWAAMYGGALAMVKGSGRLEIRQLGDMRFLKYFLAAVGLHFIWNSGIAILPLPYVGDLSYVILTAAGWILLFTVIQKGISQIVGVTGGTAVSAGHAGQAQTGRKEAVSFQDTAVLMGVSGPYKGQSIMLQNGKIILGRDPGACSLVFPPQQAGISRIHCSLTFDGNAVWLSDEGSAYGTYLADGRRLTAGNRVRLCKGDRFCLGTADVMFEVRGGR
;
A
#
# COMPACT_ATOMS: atom_id res chain seq x y z
N MET A 1 -0.89 -23.10 -11.20
CA MET A 1 -1.04 -21.85 -12.01
C MET A 1 -0.14 -21.89 -13.25
N ASN A 2 -0.50 -21.31 -14.40
CA ASN A 2 0.40 -21.27 -15.57
C ASN A 2 1.38 -20.09 -15.50
N CYS A 3 2.65 -20.32 -15.84
CA CYS A 3 3.64 -19.25 -15.95
C CYS A 3 3.22 -18.28 -17.07
N PRO A 4 3.13 -16.96 -16.83
CA PRO A 4 2.70 -16.01 -17.87
C PRO A 4 3.64 -15.95 -19.07
N GLN A 5 4.91 -16.29 -18.85
CA GLN A 5 5.97 -16.18 -19.85
C GLN A 5 6.13 -17.46 -20.68
N CYS A 6 6.31 -18.61 -20.03
CA CYS A 6 6.50 -19.87 -20.77
C CYS A 6 5.22 -20.72 -20.89
N LYS A 7 4.09 -20.24 -20.37
CA LYS A 7 2.76 -20.88 -20.38
C LYS A 7 2.66 -22.28 -19.73
N LYS A 8 3.77 -22.82 -19.20
CA LYS A 8 3.81 -24.12 -18.51
C LYS A 8 3.12 -24.05 -17.14
N GLN A 9 2.46 -25.14 -16.77
CA GLN A 9 1.77 -25.29 -15.49
C GLN A 9 2.81 -25.40 -14.36
N VAL A 10 2.69 -24.52 -13.37
CA VAL A 10 3.57 -24.40 -12.23
C VAL A 10 2.84 -24.80 -10.94
N PRO A 11 3.52 -25.50 -10.00
CA PRO A 11 2.98 -25.80 -8.68
C PRO A 11 2.47 -24.54 -7.97
N GLU A 12 1.31 -24.65 -7.30
CA GLU A 12 0.72 -23.55 -6.55
C GLU A 12 1.65 -23.07 -5.43
N GLY A 13 1.77 -21.75 -5.27
CA GLY A 13 2.70 -21.13 -4.30
C GLY A 13 4.14 -20.92 -4.79
N SER A 14 4.48 -21.30 -6.02
CA SER A 14 5.85 -21.10 -6.55
C SER A 14 6.17 -19.62 -6.78
N GLN A 15 7.25 -19.11 -6.18
CA GLN A 15 7.68 -17.71 -6.34
C GLN A 15 8.40 -17.45 -7.66
N THR A 16 8.97 -18.49 -8.26
CA THR A 16 9.71 -18.47 -9.52
C THR A 16 9.28 -19.66 -10.36
N CYS A 17 9.19 -19.47 -11.67
CA CYS A 17 8.85 -20.51 -12.59
C CYS A 17 10.00 -21.52 -12.65
N PRO A 18 9.78 -22.80 -12.31
CA PRO A 18 10.82 -23.82 -12.36
C PRO A 18 11.27 -24.12 -13.80
N TYR A 19 10.47 -23.75 -14.79
CA TYR A 19 10.77 -24.01 -16.20
C TYR A 19 11.51 -22.87 -16.90
N CYS A 20 11.35 -21.62 -16.47
CA CYS A 20 11.99 -20.47 -17.12
C CYS A 20 12.77 -19.56 -16.17
N GLY A 21 12.86 -19.92 -14.88
CA GLY A 21 13.57 -19.17 -13.85
C GLY A 21 12.99 -17.80 -13.51
N ARG A 22 11.97 -17.32 -14.23
CA ARG A 22 11.39 -15.99 -14.01
C ARG A 22 10.49 -15.97 -12.79
N SER A 23 10.56 -14.87 -12.05
CA SER A 23 9.64 -14.57 -10.95
C SER A 23 8.18 -14.75 -11.41
N LEU A 24 7.43 -15.55 -10.67
CA LEU A 24 5.97 -15.68 -10.79
C LEU A 24 5.24 -14.63 -9.97
N ARG A 25 5.97 -13.85 -9.16
CA ARG A 25 5.45 -12.70 -8.44
C ARG A 25 5.17 -11.53 -9.38
N TYR A 26 4.13 -10.79 -9.01
CA TYR A 26 3.30 -9.94 -9.86
C TYR A 26 4.05 -8.86 -10.65
N GLY A 27 3.49 -8.53 -11.83
CA GLY A 27 3.98 -7.50 -12.74
C GLY A 27 4.27 -6.22 -12.00
N GLY A 28 5.54 -5.83 -12.05
CA GLY A 28 6.05 -4.85 -11.11
C GLY A 28 6.31 -3.47 -11.71
N ASN A 29 5.94 -2.43 -10.97
CA ASN A 29 6.16 -1.06 -11.40
C ASN A 29 7.50 -0.50 -10.87
N THR A 30 8.60 -1.05 -11.38
CA THR A 30 9.96 -0.66 -10.99
C THR A 30 10.28 0.80 -11.31
N GLU A 31 9.66 1.36 -12.35
CA GLU A 31 9.78 2.77 -12.70
C GLU A 31 9.08 3.68 -11.68
N PHE A 32 7.85 3.32 -11.28
CA PHE A 32 7.13 4.02 -10.22
C PHE A 32 7.90 4.00 -8.90
N TYR A 33 8.47 2.85 -8.52
CA TYR A 33 9.33 2.74 -7.34
C TYR A 33 10.49 3.72 -7.37
N ARG A 34 11.22 3.79 -8.50
CA ARG A 34 12.38 4.68 -8.64
C ARG A 34 11.98 6.16 -8.49
N LYS A 35 10.83 6.55 -9.06
CA LYS A 35 10.28 7.91 -8.93
C LYS A 35 9.79 8.20 -7.51
N ALA A 36 9.14 7.23 -6.87
CA ALA A 36 8.68 7.31 -5.48
C ALA A 36 9.84 7.49 -4.49
N ALA A 37 10.95 6.79 -4.74
CA ALA A 37 12.15 6.86 -3.91
C ALA A 37 13.02 8.10 -4.17
N GLY A 38 13.03 8.63 -5.41
CA GLY A 38 14.01 9.64 -5.84
C GLY A 38 13.51 11.08 -5.99
N SER A 39 12.26 11.33 -6.39
CA SER A 39 11.86 12.69 -6.84
C SER A 39 10.46 13.16 -6.41
N GLY A 40 9.78 12.44 -5.53
CA GLY A 40 8.37 12.71 -5.19
C GLY A 40 7.44 12.34 -6.34
N LEU A 41 6.40 11.55 -6.05
CA LEU A 41 5.43 11.13 -7.05
C LEU A 41 4.49 12.26 -7.45
N LYS A 42 4.32 12.49 -8.75
CA LYS A 42 3.30 13.41 -9.26
C LYS A 42 1.99 12.65 -9.42
N LEU A 43 0.86 13.35 -9.24
CA LEU A 43 -0.47 12.76 -9.35
C LEU A 43 -0.69 12.05 -10.69
N LYS A 44 -0.22 12.67 -11.78
CA LYS A 44 -0.30 12.10 -13.13
C LYS A 44 0.37 10.74 -13.27
N ASP A 45 1.38 10.43 -12.45
CA ASP A 45 2.11 9.17 -12.53
C ASP A 45 1.23 7.98 -12.10
N VAL A 46 0.26 8.21 -11.21
CA VAL A 46 -0.69 7.19 -10.76
C VAL A 46 -1.65 6.77 -11.88
N PHE A 47 -2.11 7.73 -12.69
CA PHE A 47 -3.15 7.51 -13.70
C PHE A 47 -2.64 7.12 -15.09
N THR A 48 -1.33 7.00 -15.31
CA THR A 48 -0.77 6.73 -16.65
C THR A 48 -1.23 5.43 -17.29
N ASP A 49 -1.73 4.49 -16.49
CA ASP A 49 -2.08 3.14 -16.95
C ASP A 49 -3.59 2.97 -17.13
N VAL A 50 -4.41 3.98 -16.80
CA VAL A 50 -5.88 3.92 -16.87
C VAL A 50 -6.37 3.58 -18.29
N LEU A 51 -5.81 4.23 -19.30
CA LEU A 51 -6.22 4.08 -20.71
C LEU A 51 -5.46 2.98 -21.46
N LYS A 52 -4.54 2.28 -20.80
CA LYS A 52 -3.76 1.22 -21.44
C LYS A 52 -4.60 -0.06 -21.60
N HIS A 53 -4.19 -0.89 -22.55
CA HIS A 53 -4.72 -2.26 -22.64
C HIS A 53 -4.22 -3.08 -21.44
N HIS A 54 -5.11 -3.88 -20.86
CA HIS A 54 -4.81 -4.78 -19.73
C HIS A 54 -5.44 -6.13 -20.02
N ASP A 55 -4.67 -7.19 -19.86
CA ASP A 55 -5.14 -8.56 -20.11
C ASP A 55 -6.16 -8.97 -19.04
N LYS A 56 -7.08 -9.88 -19.40
CA LYS A 56 -8.06 -10.42 -18.44
C LYS A 56 -7.39 -11.00 -17.18
N SER A 57 -6.24 -11.66 -17.36
CA SER A 57 -5.47 -12.22 -16.25
C SER A 57 -4.92 -11.18 -15.28
N ASP A 58 -4.73 -9.93 -15.72
CA ASP A 58 -4.27 -8.86 -14.82
C ASP A 58 -5.38 -8.44 -13.86
N GLY A 59 -6.62 -8.36 -14.38
CA GLY A 59 -7.81 -8.16 -13.56
C GLY A 59 -7.98 -9.28 -12.53
N GLU A 60 -8.00 -10.54 -12.98
CA GLU A 60 -8.15 -11.71 -12.09
C GLU A 60 -7.09 -11.72 -10.96
N ARG A 61 -5.85 -11.31 -11.26
CA ARG A 61 -4.78 -11.21 -10.27
C ARG A 61 -5.01 -10.11 -9.25
N LEU A 62 -5.53 -8.97 -9.67
CA LEU A 62 -5.86 -7.88 -8.77
C LEU A 62 -6.95 -8.30 -7.78
N PHE A 63 -7.99 -9.00 -8.24
CA PHE A 63 -9.07 -9.51 -7.38
C PHE A 63 -8.62 -10.58 -6.37
N MET A 64 -7.50 -11.26 -6.64
CA MET A 64 -6.91 -12.19 -5.67
C MET A 64 -6.10 -11.49 -4.57
N ALA A 65 -5.91 -10.16 -4.59
CA ALA A 65 -5.12 -9.44 -3.59
C ALA A 65 -5.72 -9.55 -2.16
N GLY A 66 -4.87 -9.51 -1.14
CA GLY A 66 -5.29 -9.56 0.27
C GLY A 66 -5.52 -10.96 0.84
N THR A 67 -5.14 -12.02 0.12
CA THR A 67 -5.14 -13.39 0.67
C THR A 67 -3.78 -13.75 1.25
N GLN A 68 -3.69 -14.85 2.01
CA GLN A 68 -2.42 -15.33 2.58
C GLN A 68 -1.34 -15.58 1.51
N MET A 69 -1.75 -15.97 0.30
CA MET A 69 -0.83 -16.32 -0.80
C MET A 69 -0.46 -15.12 -1.69
N THR A 70 -1.23 -14.03 -1.63
CA THR A 70 -1.11 -12.90 -2.56
C THR A 70 -0.73 -11.57 -1.90
N THR A 71 -0.77 -11.51 -0.57
CA THR A 71 -0.29 -10.35 0.18
C THR A 71 1.23 -10.30 0.10
N PRO A 72 1.83 -9.23 -0.47
CA PRO A 72 3.28 -9.12 -0.60
C PRO A 72 3.94 -8.91 0.77
N SER A 73 5.22 -9.31 0.87
CA SER A 73 6.07 -8.88 1.98
C SER A 73 6.35 -7.38 1.90
N GLU A 74 6.71 -6.76 3.02
CA GLU A 74 7.05 -5.33 3.09
C GLU A 74 8.17 -4.91 2.13
N SER A 75 9.12 -5.81 1.87
CA SER A 75 10.21 -5.61 0.90
C SER A 75 9.76 -5.65 -0.57
N ASN A 76 8.60 -6.24 -0.86
CA ASN A 76 8.12 -6.48 -2.21
C ASN A 76 6.84 -5.71 -2.57
N MET A 77 6.14 -5.10 -1.59
CA MET A 77 4.85 -4.45 -1.81
C MET A 77 4.88 -3.37 -2.90
N LEU A 78 5.93 -2.54 -2.95
CA LEU A 78 6.09 -1.53 -4.02
C LEU A 78 6.44 -2.15 -5.37
N ARG A 79 7.26 -3.22 -5.35
CA ARG A 79 7.69 -3.89 -6.58
C ARG A 79 6.53 -4.57 -7.26
N GLU A 80 5.63 -5.16 -6.50
CA GLU A 80 4.52 -5.96 -7.05
C GLU A 80 3.21 -5.17 -7.20
N TRP A 81 3.18 -3.90 -6.79
CA TRP A 81 2.01 -3.04 -6.94
C TRP A 81 1.79 -2.62 -8.39
N GLN A 82 0.52 -2.60 -8.80
CA GLN A 82 0.07 -2.17 -10.12
C GLN A 82 -0.69 -0.86 -9.99
N LYS A 83 -0.54 0.01 -10.99
CA LYS A 83 -1.23 1.31 -11.01
C LYS A 83 -2.74 1.11 -11.18
N PRO A 84 -3.58 2.00 -10.64
CA PRO A 84 -5.03 1.88 -10.75
C PRO A 84 -5.53 2.00 -12.18
N TRP A 85 -6.45 1.11 -12.58
CA TRP A 85 -7.16 1.16 -13.86
C TRP A 85 -8.55 0.50 -13.81
N VAL A 86 -8.79 -0.43 -12.88
CA VAL A 86 -10.06 -1.14 -12.75
C VAL A 86 -11.17 -0.19 -12.32
N PHE A 87 -10.89 0.76 -11.43
CA PHE A 87 -11.85 1.77 -10.97
C PHE A 87 -12.49 2.51 -12.16
N ALA A 88 -11.70 2.90 -13.15
CA ALA A 88 -12.19 3.64 -14.31
C ALA A 88 -13.12 2.79 -15.19
N ARG A 89 -12.83 1.49 -15.36
CA ARG A 89 -13.69 0.57 -16.11
C ARG A 89 -14.99 0.28 -15.36
N VAL A 90 -14.90 0.01 -14.06
CA VAL A 90 -16.07 -0.18 -13.19
C VAL A 90 -16.96 1.06 -13.21
N GLY A 91 -16.36 2.25 -13.09
CA GLY A 91 -17.08 3.51 -13.15
C GLY A 91 -17.75 3.76 -14.50
N LEU A 92 -17.04 3.56 -15.61
CA LEU A 92 -17.61 3.71 -16.95
C LEU A 92 -18.79 2.76 -17.18
N ILE A 93 -18.62 1.48 -16.88
CA ILE A 93 -19.69 0.48 -17.01
C ILE A 93 -20.87 0.85 -16.10
N GLY A 94 -20.61 1.24 -14.85
CA GLY A 94 -21.64 1.66 -13.91
C GLY A 94 -22.41 2.90 -14.41
N ILE A 95 -21.73 3.89 -14.98
CA ILE A 95 -22.36 5.09 -15.55
C ILE A 95 -23.25 4.70 -16.74
N LEU A 96 -22.78 3.82 -17.64
CA LEU A 96 -23.57 3.35 -18.77
C LEU A 96 -24.81 2.56 -18.32
N ILE A 97 -24.68 1.68 -17.32
CA ILE A 97 -25.81 0.97 -16.72
C ILE A 97 -26.79 1.95 -16.08
N SER A 98 -26.28 2.93 -15.32
CA SER A 98 -27.13 3.95 -14.68
C SER A 98 -27.86 4.81 -15.70
N PHE A 99 -27.22 5.13 -16.82
CA PHE A 99 -27.85 5.86 -17.92
C PHE A 99 -28.96 5.02 -18.58
N ALA A 100 -28.72 3.73 -18.84
CA ALA A 100 -29.76 2.84 -19.34
C ALA A 100 -30.95 2.73 -18.37
N LEU A 101 -30.66 2.58 -17.07
CA LEU A 101 -31.67 2.55 -16.02
C LEU A 101 -32.42 3.88 -15.87
N TYR A 102 -31.75 5.02 -16.09
CA TYR A 102 -32.39 6.34 -16.14
C TYR A 102 -33.38 6.43 -17.31
N LEU A 103 -33.01 5.98 -18.51
CA LEU A 103 -33.93 5.93 -19.65
C LEU A 103 -35.12 5.01 -19.36
N MET A 104 -34.89 3.83 -18.77
CA MET A 104 -35.97 2.95 -18.33
C MET A 104 -36.86 3.61 -17.27
N ALA A 105 -36.29 4.32 -16.29
CA ALA A 105 -37.06 5.06 -15.30
C ALA A 105 -37.93 6.16 -15.96
N TYR A 106 -37.39 6.88 -16.95
CA TYR A 106 -38.09 7.94 -17.65
C TYR A 106 -39.26 7.42 -18.50
N TYR A 107 -39.01 6.39 -19.33
CA TYR A 107 -39.98 5.86 -20.30
C TYR A 107 -40.90 4.78 -19.73
N LEU A 108 -40.39 3.89 -18.86
CA LEU A 108 -41.12 2.74 -18.30
C LEU A 108 -41.55 2.95 -16.84
N LYS A 109 -41.23 4.10 -16.24
CA LYS A 109 -41.57 4.45 -14.84
C LYS A 109 -40.99 3.50 -13.79
N THR A 110 -39.87 2.84 -14.09
CA THR A 110 -39.15 1.95 -13.17
C THR A 110 -38.01 2.68 -12.43
N TYR A 111 -38.35 3.50 -11.44
CA TYR A 111 -37.38 4.36 -10.73
C TYR A 111 -36.48 3.62 -9.73
N ALA A 112 -36.98 2.54 -9.12
CA ALA A 112 -36.28 1.83 -8.04
C ALA A 112 -34.89 1.33 -8.46
N ALA A 113 -34.77 0.72 -9.64
CA ALA A 113 -33.49 0.20 -10.13
C ALA A 113 -32.48 1.33 -10.39
N PHE A 114 -32.92 2.44 -10.99
CA PHE A 114 -32.06 3.61 -11.20
C PHE A 114 -31.61 4.23 -9.88
N MET A 115 -32.51 4.39 -8.92
CA MET A 115 -32.18 4.94 -7.61
C MET A 115 -31.15 4.08 -6.88
N MET A 116 -31.35 2.76 -6.87
CA MET A 116 -30.44 1.84 -6.18
C MET A 116 -29.08 1.76 -6.87
N ILE A 117 -29.02 1.55 -8.19
CA ILE A 117 -27.74 1.41 -8.87
C ILE A 117 -27.02 2.76 -8.99
N GLY A 118 -27.74 3.81 -9.40
CA GLY A 118 -27.19 5.15 -9.62
C GLY A 118 -26.57 5.75 -8.36
N SER A 119 -27.17 5.53 -7.19
CA SER A 119 -26.63 6.02 -5.91
C SER A 119 -25.31 5.36 -5.52
N PHE A 120 -25.00 4.17 -6.06
CA PHE A 120 -23.82 3.39 -5.68
C PHE A 120 -22.66 3.54 -6.66
N VAL A 121 -22.90 3.91 -7.93
CA VAL A 121 -21.88 3.89 -8.98
C VAL A 121 -20.65 4.73 -8.63
N ILE A 122 -20.83 6.00 -8.30
CA ILE A 122 -19.69 6.90 -8.02
C ILE A 122 -19.01 6.56 -6.68
N PRO A 123 -19.75 6.30 -5.57
CA PRO A 123 -19.14 5.82 -4.33
C PRO A 123 -18.32 4.54 -4.50
N VAL A 124 -18.85 3.54 -5.22
CA VAL A 124 -18.13 2.28 -5.49
C VAL A 124 -16.92 2.52 -6.40
N THR A 125 -17.02 3.42 -7.38
CA THR A 125 -15.89 3.80 -8.25
C THR A 125 -14.74 4.40 -7.43
N ALA A 126 -15.05 5.34 -6.54
CA ALA A 126 -14.05 5.94 -5.65
C ALA A 126 -13.45 4.91 -4.68
N LEU A 127 -14.27 4.00 -4.15
CA LEU A 127 -13.81 2.90 -3.30
C LEU A 127 -12.85 1.96 -4.03
N MET A 128 -13.16 1.58 -5.28
CA MET A 128 -12.28 0.77 -6.11
C MET A 128 -10.94 1.46 -6.35
N PHE A 129 -10.93 2.78 -6.55
CA PHE A 129 -9.69 3.55 -6.66
C PHE A 129 -8.85 3.46 -5.38
N TYR A 130 -9.46 3.62 -4.20
CA TYR A 130 -8.73 3.48 -2.93
C TYR A 130 -8.23 2.06 -2.68
N TRP A 131 -8.98 1.05 -3.12
CA TRP A 131 -8.56 -0.34 -3.04
C TRP A 131 -7.35 -0.62 -3.93
N GLU A 132 -7.35 -0.12 -5.17
CA GLU A 132 -6.19 -0.19 -6.07
C GLU A 132 -4.99 0.60 -5.54
N MET A 133 -5.23 1.73 -4.87
CA MET A 133 -4.20 2.54 -4.22
C MET A 133 -3.60 1.89 -2.97
N ASN A 134 -4.19 0.81 -2.43
CA ASN A 134 -3.68 0.12 -1.25
C ASN A 134 -2.44 -0.73 -1.59
N ILE A 135 -1.27 -0.09 -1.72
CA ILE A 135 0.01 -0.72 -2.04
C ILE A 135 0.34 -1.96 -1.18
N PRO A 136 0.11 -1.97 0.15
CA PRO A 136 0.31 -3.16 0.98
C PRO A 136 -0.48 -4.40 0.56
N ARG A 137 -1.63 -4.22 -0.13
CA ARG A 137 -2.51 -5.30 -0.59
C ARG A 137 -2.85 -6.32 0.52
N ASN A 138 -3.08 -5.82 1.73
CA ASN A 138 -3.37 -6.62 2.94
C ASN A 138 -4.83 -6.49 3.42
N ILE A 139 -5.71 -5.96 2.57
CA ILE A 139 -7.16 -5.93 2.79
C ILE A 139 -7.82 -6.58 1.57
N PRO A 140 -8.38 -7.79 1.70
CA PRO A 140 -9.06 -8.46 0.59
C PRO A 140 -10.38 -7.76 0.25
N LEU A 141 -10.83 -7.92 -1.00
CA LEU A 141 -12.01 -7.20 -1.49
C LEU A 141 -13.30 -7.51 -0.70
N TYR A 142 -13.47 -8.73 -0.19
CA TYR A 142 -14.63 -9.07 0.64
C TYR A 142 -14.65 -8.30 1.97
N GLU A 143 -13.48 -8.02 2.58
CA GLU A 143 -13.39 -7.17 3.76
C GLU A 143 -13.76 -5.73 3.41
N VAL A 144 -13.33 -5.25 2.24
CA VAL A 144 -13.71 -3.91 1.75
C VAL A 144 -15.22 -3.81 1.54
N ALA A 145 -15.84 -4.83 0.95
CA ALA A 145 -17.29 -4.90 0.77
C ALA A 145 -18.02 -4.95 2.13
N LEU A 146 -17.51 -5.70 3.10
CA LEU A 146 -18.05 -5.74 4.46
C LEU A 146 -17.95 -4.36 5.13
N MET A 147 -16.80 -3.68 5.04
CA MET A 147 -16.59 -2.34 5.58
C MET A 147 -17.52 -1.32 4.93
N PHE A 148 -17.74 -1.42 3.61
CA PHE A 148 -18.66 -0.57 2.88
C PHE A 148 -20.10 -0.74 3.39
N LEU A 149 -20.61 -1.98 3.43
CA LEU A 149 -21.99 -2.26 3.84
C LEU A 149 -22.20 -1.97 5.34
N THR A 150 -21.43 -2.63 6.21
CA THR A 150 -21.63 -2.52 7.65
C THR A 150 -21.17 -1.17 8.19
N GLY A 151 -20.09 -0.61 7.65
CA GLY A 151 -19.63 0.72 8.02
C GLY A 151 -20.61 1.82 7.61
N GLY A 152 -21.21 1.73 6.41
CA GLY A 152 -22.28 2.62 5.98
C GLY A 152 -23.48 2.59 6.92
N VAL A 153 -23.98 1.39 7.25
CA VAL A 153 -25.12 1.23 8.18
C VAL A 153 -24.79 1.73 9.59
N ILE A 154 -23.64 1.33 10.14
CA ILE A 154 -23.23 1.74 11.50
C ILE A 154 -23.07 3.26 11.56
N SER A 155 -22.44 3.87 10.55
CA SER A 155 -22.23 5.32 10.54
C SER A 155 -23.56 6.07 10.44
N LEU A 156 -24.49 5.66 9.58
CA LEU A 156 -25.84 6.24 9.52
C LEU A 156 -26.58 6.13 10.87
N PHE A 157 -26.58 4.93 11.47
CA PHE A 157 -27.22 4.70 12.76
C PHE A 157 -26.64 5.59 13.86
N VAL A 158 -25.30 5.68 13.95
CA VAL A 158 -24.64 6.52 14.95
C VAL A 158 -24.91 8.01 14.69
N SER A 159 -24.92 8.45 13.43
CA SER A 159 -25.31 9.83 13.09
C SER A 159 -26.73 10.14 13.59
N MET A 160 -27.68 9.22 13.38
CA MET A 160 -29.06 9.37 13.86
C MET A 160 -29.13 9.54 15.39
N LEU A 161 -28.31 8.80 16.15
CA LEU A 161 -28.23 8.98 17.60
C LEU A 161 -27.70 10.37 17.99
N PHE A 162 -26.70 10.88 17.26
CA PHE A 162 -26.19 12.24 17.52
C PHE A 162 -27.21 13.32 17.15
N PHE A 163 -28.01 13.12 16.11
CA PHE A 163 -29.11 14.02 15.78
C PHE A 163 -30.21 14.08 16.86
N GLN A 164 -30.32 13.07 17.75
CA GLN A 164 -31.23 13.16 18.91
C GLN A 164 -30.70 14.09 20.00
N VAL A 165 -29.40 14.39 20.02
CA VAL A 165 -28.75 15.23 21.02
C VAL A 165 -28.50 16.64 20.49
N VAL A 166 -28.16 16.76 19.21
CA VAL A 166 -27.93 18.04 18.53
C VAL A 166 -29.27 18.52 17.94
N ASP A 167 -30.02 19.25 18.74
CA ASP A 167 -31.33 19.82 18.33
C ASP A 167 -31.13 21.07 17.47
N THR A 168 -31.13 20.90 16.16
CA THR A 168 -31.00 22.00 15.21
C THR A 168 -31.58 21.66 13.85
N GLU A 169 -32.24 22.62 13.22
CA GLU A 169 -32.74 22.52 11.85
C GLU A 169 -31.71 23.00 10.81
N ILE A 170 -30.52 23.44 11.24
CA ILE A 170 -29.50 24.00 10.36
C ILE A 170 -28.73 22.86 9.68
N SER A 171 -28.92 22.67 8.37
CA SER A 171 -28.30 21.61 7.56
C SER A 171 -26.77 21.51 7.71
N SER A 172 -26.07 22.63 7.95
CA SER A 172 -24.62 22.64 8.21
C SER A 172 -24.19 21.83 9.42
N PHE A 173 -25.04 21.73 10.45
CA PHE A 173 -24.71 21.02 11.68
C PHE A 173 -24.67 19.50 11.51
N ALA A 174 -25.19 18.98 10.39
CA ALA A 174 -25.02 17.57 10.01
C ALA A 174 -23.55 17.15 10.05
N ALA A 175 -22.61 18.04 9.74
CA ALA A 175 -21.17 17.77 9.84
C ALA A 175 -20.71 17.32 11.23
N PHE A 176 -21.32 17.86 12.30
CA PHE A 176 -20.99 17.51 13.68
C PHE A 176 -21.63 16.22 14.16
N CYS A 177 -22.63 15.70 13.44
CA CYS A 177 -23.23 14.40 13.72
C CYS A 177 -22.58 13.32 12.85
N GLU A 178 -22.50 13.57 11.56
CA GLU A 178 -22.16 12.53 10.61
C GLU A 178 -20.68 12.19 10.53
N GLU A 179 -19.78 13.17 10.62
CA GLU A 179 -18.35 12.88 10.56
C GLU A 179 -17.87 12.13 11.82
N PRO A 180 -18.33 12.46 13.05
CA PRO A 180 -18.11 11.60 14.21
C PRO A 180 -18.72 10.19 14.06
N GLY A 181 -19.91 10.05 13.48
CA GLY A 181 -20.53 8.74 13.23
C GLY A 181 -19.68 7.86 12.30
N LYS A 182 -19.18 8.41 11.20
CA LYS A 182 -18.24 7.75 10.28
C LYS A 182 -16.90 7.44 10.96
N LEU A 183 -16.38 8.36 11.78
CA LEU A 183 -15.14 8.16 12.53
C LEU A 183 -15.25 6.97 13.50
N LEU A 184 -16.37 6.81 14.21
CA LEU A 184 -16.57 5.68 15.11
C LEU A 184 -16.62 4.35 14.34
N ALA A 185 -17.35 4.30 13.22
CA ALA A 185 -17.41 3.12 12.37
C ALA A 185 -16.02 2.74 11.80
N LEU A 186 -15.26 3.71 11.27
CA LEU A 186 -13.93 3.42 10.73
C LEU A 186 -12.93 3.04 11.82
N ALA A 187 -13.00 3.65 13.01
CA ALA A 187 -12.13 3.34 14.14
C ALA A 187 -12.27 1.87 14.57
N PHE A 188 -13.49 1.33 14.52
CA PHE A 188 -13.76 -0.08 14.77
C PHE A 188 -13.02 -1.01 13.80
N PHE A 189 -12.95 -0.68 12.50
CA PHE A 189 -12.22 -1.49 11.53
C PHE A 189 -10.70 -1.29 11.61
N LEU A 190 -10.26 -0.07 11.93
CA LEU A 190 -8.84 0.28 12.01
C LEU A 190 -8.16 -0.22 13.31
N ARG A 191 -8.91 -0.68 14.32
CA ARG A 191 -8.38 -1.09 15.63
C ARG A 191 -7.32 -2.19 15.60
N LYS A 192 -7.32 -3.04 14.56
CA LYS A 192 -6.40 -4.18 14.44
C LYS A 192 -4.97 -3.74 14.08
N PRO A 193 -3.93 -4.35 14.67
CA PRO A 193 -2.53 -3.95 14.44
C PRO A 193 -2.04 -4.23 13.01
N GLU A 194 -2.62 -5.22 12.33
CA GLU A 194 -2.30 -5.55 10.93
C GLU A 194 -2.63 -4.41 9.95
N LYS A 195 -3.58 -3.52 10.29
CA LYS A 195 -4.00 -2.39 9.47
C LYS A 195 -3.20 -1.13 9.81
N LYS A 196 -1.87 -1.19 9.69
CA LYS A 196 -0.93 -0.16 10.19
C LYS A 196 -0.53 0.94 9.20
N TYR A 197 -0.86 0.77 7.93
CA TYR A 197 -0.45 1.71 6.88
C TYR A 197 -1.46 2.84 6.71
N ILE A 198 -0.98 4.04 6.37
CA ILE A 198 -1.83 5.20 6.06
C ILE A 198 -2.81 4.87 4.91
N LEU A 199 -2.34 4.13 3.90
CA LEU A 199 -3.18 3.68 2.78
C LEU A 199 -4.29 2.71 3.21
N ASN A 200 -4.07 1.93 4.28
CA ASN A 200 -5.14 1.12 4.88
C ASN A 200 -6.22 2.02 5.50
N GLY A 201 -5.80 3.08 6.20
CA GLY A 201 -6.71 4.06 6.76
C GLY A 201 -7.55 4.77 5.68
N ILE A 202 -6.92 5.13 4.56
CA ILE A 202 -7.61 5.71 3.38
C ILE A 202 -8.65 4.74 2.83
N LEU A 203 -8.29 3.46 2.64
CA LEU A 203 -9.21 2.45 2.13
C LEU A 203 -10.38 2.19 3.09
N ILE A 204 -10.10 2.04 4.39
CA ILE A 204 -11.14 1.80 5.41
C ILE A 204 -12.07 3.01 5.52
N GLY A 205 -11.51 4.23 5.63
CA GLY A 205 -12.29 5.46 5.69
C GLY A 205 -13.12 5.67 4.41
N GLY A 206 -12.51 5.45 3.25
CA GLY A 206 -13.20 5.52 1.96
C GLY A 206 -14.31 4.48 1.81
N ALA A 207 -14.15 3.27 2.35
CA ALA A 207 -15.21 2.25 2.36
C ALA A 207 -16.41 2.70 3.20
N VAL A 208 -16.17 3.17 4.43
CA VAL A 208 -17.23 3.70 5.31
C VAL A 208 -17.92 4.91 4.68
N GLY A 209 -17.15 5.88 4.16
CA GLY A 209 -17.69 7.07 3.52
C GLY A 209 -18.46 6.78 2.23
N ALA A 210 -18.00 5.82 1.43
CA ALA A 210 -18.72 5.34 0.24
C ALA A 210 -20.03 4.66 0.61
N GLY A 211 -20.03 3.81 1.64
CA GLY A 211 -21.24 3.16 2.14
C GLY A 211 -22.28 4.16 2.63
N PHE A 212 -21.83 5.13 3.44
CA PHE A 212 -22.66 6.22 3.93
C PHE A 212 -23.25 7.03 2.76
N SER A 213 -22.41 7.50 1.84
CA SER A 213 -22.82 8.32 0.68
C SER A 213 -23.85 7.61 -0.21
N ALA A 214 -23.64 6.33 -0.48
CA ALA A 214 -24.54 5.53 -1.32
C ALA A 214 -25.92 5.32 -0.67
N MET A 215 -25.94 4.92 0.60
CA MET A 215 -27.18 4.67 1.35
C MET A 215 -27.96 5.95 1.61
N GLU A 216 -27.26 7.04 1.98
CA GLU A 216 -27.87 8.34 2.18
C GLU A 216 -28.51 8.88 0.89
N THR A 217 -27.80 8.77 -0.24
CA THR A 217 -28.32 9.18 -1.56
C THR A 217 -29.56 8.37 -1.95
N ALA A 218 -29.56 7.06 -1.73
CA ALA A 218 -30.71 6.20 -1.98
C ALA A 218 -31.91 6.59 -1.07
N GLY A 219 -31.64 6.91 0.19
CA GLY A 219 -32.64 7.39 1.16
C GLY A 219 -33.30 8.70 0.73
N TYR A 220 -32.51 9.72 0.38
CA TYR A 220 -33.04 11.00 -0.13
C TYR A 220 -33.84 10.83 -1.42
N ALA A 221 -33.36 10.00 -2.35
CA ALA A 221 -34.09 9.73 -3.58
C ALA A 221 -35.45 9.07 -3.28
N LEU A 222 -35.51 8.14 -2.31
CA LEU A 222 -36.75 7.51 -1.89
C LEU A 222 -37.69 8.51 -1.22
N GLU A 223 -37.20 9.34 -0.32
CA GLU A 223 -38.00 10.38 0.34
C GLU A 223 -38.62 11.32 -0.70
N VAL A 224 -37.82 11.83 -1.64
CA VAL A 224 -38.31 12.71 -2.72
C VAL A 224 -39.34 11.98 -3.59
N LEU A 225 -39.11 10.71 -3.93
CA LEU A 225 -40.08 9.92 -4.70
C LEU A 225 -41.42 9.76 -3.97
N THR A 226 -41.39 9.48 -2.66
CA THR A 226 -42.63 9.31 -1.85
C THR A 226 -43.44 10.61 -1.76
N ARG A 227 -42.78 11.77 -1.89
CA ARG A 227 -43.42 13.08 -1.99
C ARG A 227 -43.77 13.48 -3.44
N SER A 228 -43.75 12.53 -4.38
CA SER A 228 -43.98 12.75 -5.81
C SER A 228 -43.03 13.76 -6.46
N GLY A 229 -41.82 13.93 -5.91
CA GLY A 229 -40.77 14.77 -6.46
C GLY A 229 -39.84 14.03 -7.44
N ASP A 230 -38.90 14.78 -8.02
CA ASP A 230 -37.93 14.26 -8.98
C ASP A 230 -36.75 13.56 -8.28
N ALA A 231 -36.94 12.28 -7.94
CA ALA A 231 -35.88 11.45 -7.36
C ALA A 231 -34.68 11.26 -8.30
N ALA A 232 -34.86 11.41 -9.62
CA ALA A 232 -33.75 11.23 -10.55
C ALA A 232 -32.75 12.39 -10.46
N SER A 233 -33.24 13.62 -10.30
CA SER A 233 -32.39 14.79 -10.06
C SER A 233 -31.49 14.60 -8.83
N VAL A 234 -32.01 14.04 -7.74
CA VAL A 234 -31.25 13.77 -6.51
C VAL A 234 -30.10 12.81 -6.79
N VAL A 235 -30.38 11.68 -7.45
CA VAL A 235 -29.36 10.66 -7.77
C VAL A 235 -28.29 11.24 -8.69
N ILE A 236 -28.69 12.01 -9.72
CA ILE A 236 -27.77 12.60 -10.70
C ILE A 236 -26.88 13.66 -10.03
N THR A 237 -27.46 14.65 -9.35
CA THR A 237 -26.71 15.74 -8.72
C THR A 237 -25.78 15.21 -7.64
N ARG A 238 -26.27 14.31 -6.78
CA ARG A 238 -25.43 13.71 -5.74
C ARG A 238 -24.36 12.80 -6.33
N GLY A 239 -24.62 12.13 -7.44
CA GLY A 239 -23.62 11.38 -8.21
C GLY A 239 -22.50 12.27 -8.75
N ILE A 240 -22.84 13.38 -9.41
CA ILE A 240 -21.88 14.36 -9.95
C ILE A 240 -21.01 14.95 -8.84
N LEU A 241 -21.60 15.25 -7.69
CA LEU A 241 -20.92 15.88 -6.56
C LEU A 241 -20.22 14.89 -5.62
N SER A 242 -20.52 13.60 -5.72
CA SER A 242 -19.94 12.53 -4.88
C SER A 242 -18.40 12.54 -4.78
N PRO A 243 -17.63 12.88 -5.85
CA PRO A 243 -16.18 13.01 -5.75
C PRO A 243 -15.70 14.07 -4.75
N GLY A 244 -16.54 15.02 -4.32
CA GLY A 244 -16.19 16.06 -3.35
C GLY A 244 -16.71 15.86 -1.93
N GLY A 245 -17.49 14.81 -1.69
CA GLY A 245 -18.24 14.63 -0.45
C GLY A 245 -17.66 13.61 0.52
N HIS A 246 -18.56 12.92 1.23
CA HIS A 246 -18.25 12.01 2.35
C HIS A 246 -17.15 10.98 2.07
N VAL A 247 -17.04 10.49 0.85
CA VAL A 247 -16.06 9.46 0.46
C VAL A 247 -14.63 9.98 0.63
N VAL A 248 -14.37 11.21 0.15
CA VAL A 248 -13.06 11.87 0.26
C VAL A 248 -12.77 12.28 1.70
N TRP A 249 -13.76 12.84 2.39
CA TRP A 249 -13.60 13.27 3.78
C TRP A 249 -13.23 12.11 4.69
N ALA A 250 -13.99 11.01 4.62
CA ALA A 250 -13.73 9.82 5.43
C ALA A 250 -12.40 9.13 5.09
N ALA A 251 -12.04 9.05 3.81
CA ALA A 251 -10.73 8.55 3.39
C ALA A 251 -9.58 9.40 3.97
N MET A 252 -9.74 10.73 3.98
CA MET A 252 -8.74 11.68 4.44
C MET A 252 -8.44 11.52 5.94
N TYR A 253 -9.45 11.60 6.81
CA TYR A 253 -9.20 11.43 8.25
C TYR A 253 -8.99 9.96 8.66
N GLY A 254 -9.47 9.00 7.88
CA GLY A 254 -9.11 7.58 8.05
C GLY A 254 -7.61 7.33 7.85
N GLY A 255 -7.02 7.91 6.79
CA GLY A 255 -5.57 7.87 6.58
C GLY A 255 -4.80 8.60 7.68
N ALA A 256 -5.30 9.75 8.13
CA ALA A 256 -4.69 10.50 9.23
C ALA A 256 -4.74 9.74 10.56
N LEU A 257 -5.83 9.00 10.83
CA LEU A 257 -5.93 8.16 12.03
C LEU A 257 -4.95 7.00 11.98
N ALA A 258 -4.80 6.36 10.81
CA ALA A 258 -3.82 5.29 10.62
C ALA A 258 -2.37 5.80 10.80
N MET A 259 -2.08 7.03 10.39
CA MET A 259 -0.79 7.68 10.59
C MET A 259 -0.42 7.80 12.07
N VAL A 260 -1.35 8.25 12.92
CA VAL A 260 -1.11 8.42 14.36
C VAL A 260 -1.18 7.09 15.12
N LYS A 261 -1.96 6.12 14.63
CA LYS A 261 -2.02 4.76 15.19
C LYS A 261 -0.71 4.01 15.03
N GLY A 262 -0.08 4.09 13.85
CA GLY A 262 1.11 3.31 13.53
C GLY A 262 0.87 1.79 13.58
N SER A 263 1.86 1.04 14.07
CA SER A 263 1.83 -0.44 14.13
C SER A 263 1.06 -1.03 15.32
N GLY A 264 0.64 -0.19 16.27
CA GLY A 264 -0.08 -0.62 17.46
C GLY A 264 -1.57 -0.87 17.24
N ARG A 265 -2.25 -1.17 18.34
CA ARG A 265 -3.73 -1.10 18.40
C ARG A 265 -4.17 0.37 18.46
N LEU A 266 -5.40 0.61 18.03
CA LEU A 266 -6.01 1.93 18.19
C LEU A 266 -6.34 2.18 19.67
N GLU A 267 -5.90 3.32 20.16
CA GLU A 267 -6.08 3.80 21.52
C GLU A 267 -6.71 5.19 21.50
N ILE A 268 -7.51 5.51 22.52
CA ILE A 268 -8.28 6.76 22.59
C ILE A 268 -7.37 7.99 22.51
N ARG A 269 -6.14 7.93 23.07
CA ARG A 269 -5.17 9.05 23.02
C ARG A 269 -4.86 9.54 21.60
N GLN A 270 -4.94 8.66 20.61
CA GLN A 270 -4.66 9.01 19.21
C GLN A 270 -5.75 9.91 18.61
N LEU A 271 -6.97 9.89 19.15
CA LEU A 271 -8.05 10.78 18.74
C LEU A 271 -7.78 12.25 19.14
N GLY A 272 -6.96 12.47 20.16
CA GLY A 272 -6.49 13.80 20.57
C GLY A 272 -5.20 14.26 19.89
N ASP A 273 -4.61 13.46 19.01
CA ASP A 273 -3.36 13.82 18.33
C ASP A 273 -3.62 14.88 17.25
N MET A 274 -2.91 16.02 17.34
CA MET A 274 -3.11 17.15 16.43
C MET A 274 -2.87 16.79 14.96
N ARG A 275 -2.02 15.78 14.68
CA ARG A 275 -1.76 15.30 13.31
C ARG A 275 -2.98 14.60 12.71
N PHE A 276 -3.83 14.00 13.54
CA PHE A 276 -5.12 13.46 13.14
C PHE A 276 -6.19 14.55 13.15
N LEU A 277 -6.29 15.29 14.26
CA LEU A 277 -7.35 16.25 14.51
C LEU A 277 -7.40 17.34 13.44
N LYS A 278 -6.25 17.79 12.92
CA LYS A 278 -6.18 18.72 11.78
C LYS A 278 -6.99 18.25 10.57
N TYR A 279 -6.87 16.98 10.18
CA TYR A 279 -7.57 16.44 9.01
C TYR A 279 -9.04 16.14 9.32
N PHE A 280 -9.33 15.67 10.53
CA PHE A 280 -10.71 15.44 10.96
C PHE A 280 -11.51 16.75 11.04
N LEU A 281 -10.98 17.79 11.68
CA LEU A 281 -11.62 19.09 11.74
C LEU A 281 -11.71 19.77 10.37
N ALA A 282 -10.72 19.56 9.49
CA ALA A 282 -10.83 20.03 8.10
C ALA A 282 -11.98 19.35 7.35
N ALA A 283 -12.19 18.03 7.53
CA ALA A 283 -13.35 17.34 6.96
C ALA A 283 -14.67 17.88 7.50
N VAL A 284 -14.78 18.05 8.83
CA VAL A 284 -15.98 18.65 9.47
C VAL A 284 -16.24 20.05 8.93
N GLY A 285 -15.19 20.88 8.80
CA GLY A 285 -15.32 22.24 8.25
C GLY A 285 -15.74 22.25 6.78
N LEU A 286 -15.13 21.40 5.94
CA LEU A 286 -15.53 21.26 4.53
C LEU A 286 -16.99 20.84 4.41
N HIS A 287 -17.43 19.88 5.22
CA HIS A 287 -18.81 19.41 5.24
C HIS A 287 -19.78 20.50 5.75
N PHE A 288 -19.44 21.19 6.83
CA PHE A 288 -20.25 22.29 7.36
C PHE A 288 -20.47 23.38 6.30
N ILE A 289 -19.40 23.78 5.60
CA ILE A 289 -19.45 24.76 4.52
C ILE A 289 -20.25 24.21 3.33
N TRP A 290 -20.08 22.94 2.99
CA TRP A 290 -20.85 22.28 1.93
C TRP A 290 -22.37 22.41 2.15
N ASN A 291 -22.81 22.26 3.40
CA ASN A 291 -24.23 22.34 3.76
C ASN A 291 -24.70 23.74 4.16
N SER A 292 -23.83 24.77 4.09
CA SER A 292 -24.13 26.14 4.53
C SER A 292 -24.94 26.97 3.54
N GLY A 293 -25.11 26.48 2.32
CA GLY A 293 -25.83 27.21 1.28
C GLY A 293 -25.10 28.45 0.76
N ILE A 294 -23.79 28.59 1.02
CA ILE A 294 -22.98 29.66 0.43
C ILE A 294 -23.02 29.56 -1.10
N ALA A 295 -23.50 30.61 -1.74
CA ALA A 295 -23.51 30.75 -3.19
C ALA A 295 -22.44 31.76 -3.62
N ILE A 296 -21.63 31.39 -4.61
CA ILE A 296 -20.58 32.25 -5.17
C ILE A 296 -20.91 32.58 -6.61
N LEU A 297 -21.15 31.54 -7.42
CA LEU A 297 -21.44 31.66 -8.84
C LEU A 297 -22.18 30.38 -9.26
N PRO A 298 -23.46 30.47 -9.70
CA PRO A 298 -24.20 29.31 -10.13
C PRO A 298 -23.55 28.69 -11.37
N LEU A 299 -23.41 27.38 -11.36
CA LEU A 299 -22.81 26.60 -12.44
C LEU A 299 -23.76 25.49 -12.90
N PRO A 300 -23.90 25.24 -14.21
CA PRO A 300 -24.70 24.12 -14.71
C PRO A 300 -24.20 22.78 -14.13
N TYR A 301 -25.14 21.89 -13.79
CA TYR A 301 -24.94 20.52 -13.31
C TYR A 301 -24.28 20.35 -11.93
N VAL A 302 -23.31 21.20 -11.57
CA VAL A 302 -22.65 21.17 -10.25
C VAL A 302 -23.31 22.11 -9.23
N GLY A 303 -24.25 22.95 -9.66
CA GLY A 303 -25.02 23.85 -8.81
C GLY A 303 -24.31 25.19 -8.61
N ASP A 304 -23.14 25.19 -7.97
CA ASP A 304 -22.39 26.42 -7.61
C ASP A 304 -20.87 26.18 -7.63
N LEU A 305 -20.10 27.25 -7.86
CA LEU A 305 -18.64 27.24 -7.82
C LEU A 305 -18.06 26.81 -6.45
N SER A 306 -18.77 27.05 -5.36
CA SER A 306 -18.39 26.60 -4.01
C SER A 306 -18.14 25.09 -3.95
N TYR A 307 -18.99 24.26 -4.56
CA TYR A 307 -18.82 22.81 -4.57
C TYR A 307 -17.54 22.38 -5.32
N VAL A 308 -17.18 23.09 -6.39
CA VAL A 308 -15.93 22.84 -7.13
C VAL A 308 -14.72 23.20 -6.26
N ILE A 309 -14.75 24.34 -5.58
CA ILE A 309 -13.68 24.78 -4.68
C ILE A 309 -13.52 23.81 -3.51
N LEU A 310 -14.60 23.42 -2.85
CA LEU A 310 -14.60 22.47 -1.74
C LEU A 310 -14.10 21.09 -2.17
N THR A 311 -14.53 20.62 -3.35
CA THR A 311 -14.04 19.38 -3.95
C THR A 311 -12.53 19.45 -4.17
N ALA A 312 -12.03 20.53 -4.78
CA ALA A 312 -10.60 20.73 -5.00
C ALA A 312 -9.82 20.76 -3.68
N ALA A 313 -10.33 21.47 -2.66
CA ALA A 313 -9.71 21.53 -1.34
C ALA A 313 -9.65 20.15 -0.66
N GLY A 314 -10.75 19.38 -0.69
CA GLY A 314 -10.80 18.02 -0.16
C GLY A 314 -9.80 17.09 -0.82
N TRP A 315 -9.70 17.12 -2.15
CA TRP A 315 -8.73 16.33 -2.90
C TRP A 315 -7.29 16.74 -2.64
N ILE A 316 -6.98 18.05 -2.56
CA ILE A 316 -5.64 18.53 -2.20
C ILE A 316 -5.22 17.94 -0.84
N LEU A 317 -6.09 18.04 0.17
CA LEU A 317 -5.81 17.51 1.49
C LEU A 317 -5.65 15.98 1.46
N LEU A 318 -6.55 15.24 0.80
CA LEU A 318 -6.45 13.80 0.64
C LEU A 318 -5.13 13.40 -0.05
N PHE A 319 -4.70 14.13 -1.09
CA PHE A 319 -3.43 13.86 -1.75
C PHE A 319 -2.23 14.05 -0.83
N THR A 320 -2.26 15.03 0.08
CA THR A 320 -1.20 15.14 1.09
C THR A 320 -1.11 13.89 1.98
N VAL A 321 -2.26 13.29 2.32
CA VAL A 321 -2.32 12.05 3.12
C VAL A 321 -1.86 10.84 2.30
N ILE A 322 -2.27 10.74 1.03
CA ILE A 322 -1.81 9.71 0.10
C ILE A 322 -0.28 9.78 -0.05
N GLN A 323 0.29 10.97 -0.27
CA GLN A 323 1.73 11.16 -0.39
C GLN A 323 2.47 10.71 0.87
N LYS A 324 1.98 11.10 2.06
CA LYS A 324 2.53 10.61 3.34
C LYS A 324 2.46 9.08 3.44
N GLY A 325 1.37 8.47 2.96
CA GLY A 325 1.23 7.02 2.90
C GLY A 325 2.23 6.36 1.97
N ILE A 326 2.43 6.90 0.76
CA ILE A 326 3.44 6.36 -0.16
C ILE A 326 4.85 6.53 0.41
N SER A 327 5.17 7.67 1.01
CA SER A 327 6.45 7.88 1.71
C SER A 327 6.66 6.88 2.86
N GLN A 328 5.61 6.56 3.62
CA GLN A 328 5.66 5.52 4.66
C GLN A 328 6.02 4.16 4.05
N ILE A 329 5.36 3.77 2.95
CA ILE A 329 5.64 2.51 2.25
C ILE A 329 7.08 2.49 1.71
N VAL A 330 7.56 3.56 1.08
CA VAL A 330 8.95 3.67 0.58
C VAL A 330 9.95 3.52 1.73
N GLY A 331 9.71 4.16 2.87
CA GLY A 331 10.56 4.03 4.06
C GLY A 331 10.59 2.61 4.61
N VAL A 332 9.44 1.94 4.67
CA VAL A 332 9.32 0.55 5.14
C VAL A 332 10.00 -0.43 4.16
N THR A 333 9.75 -0.30 2.86
CA THR A 333 10.38 -1.17 1.85
C THR A 333 11.90 -0.95 1.75
N GLY A 334 12.35 0.31 1.84
CA GLY A 334 13.77 0.66 1.87
C GLY A 334 14.48 0.19 3.15
N GLY A 335 13.81 0.31 4.30
CA GLY A 335 14.32 -0.16 5.59
C GLY A 335 14.34 -1.68 5.72
N THR A 336 13.34 -2.38 5.17
CA THR A 336 13.26 -3.86 5.19
C THR A 336 14.21 -4.54 4.23
N ALA A 337 14.61 -3.88 3.14
CA ALA A 337 15.74 -4.31 2.33
C ALA A 337 17.07 -4.29 3.12
N VAL A 338 17.18 -3.46 4.16
CA VAL A 338 18.35 -3.39 5.07
C VAL A 338 18.20 -4.31 6.30
N SER A 339 16.96 -4.56 6.77
CA SER A 339 16.68 -5.31 8.01
C SER A 339 16.26 -6.77 7.82
N ALA A 340 16.03 -7.25 6.60
CA ALA A 340 15.88 -8.70 6.33
C ALA A 340 17.16 -9.51 6.59
N GLY A 341 18.27 -8.86 6.96
CA GLY A 341 19.53 -9.48 7.36
C GLY A 341 19.77 -9.58 8.87
N HIS A 342 18.90 -9.05 9.75
CA HIS A 342 19.12 -9.05 11.21
C HIS A 342 17.80 -9.27 11.96
N ALA A 343 17.51 -10.51 12.32
CA ALA A 343 16.49 -10.83 13.31
C ALA A 343 17.06 -11.87 14.29
N GLY A 344 17.74 -11.38 15.32
CA GLY A 344 18.30 -12.19 16.40
C GLY A 344 18.75 -11.30 17.56
N GLN A 345 17.91 -11.24 18.58
CA GLN A 345 18.11 -10.69 19.93
C GLN A 345 18.00 -9.16 20.12
N ALA A 346 16.95 -8.81 20.86
CA ALA A 346 16.72 -7.51 21.47
C ALA A 346 17.61 -7.35 22.70
N GLN A 347 18.27 -6.18 22.84
CA GLN A 347 18.46 -5.51 24.13
C GLN A 347 18.84 -4.03 23.94
N THR A 348 18.03 -3.17 24.56
CA THR A 348 18.33 -1.89 25.22
C THR A 348 19.52 -1.03 24.77
N GLY A 349 19.23 0.24 24.43
CA GLY A 349 20.15 1.36 24.73
C GLY A 349 20.45 2.31 23.56
N ARG A 350 20.05 3.58 23.76
CA ARG A 350 20.52 4.84 23.13
C ARG A 350 20.71 4.91 21.60
N LYS A 351 19.93 5.83 21.00
CA LYS A 351 20.17 6.43 19.68
C LYS A 351 21.53 7.14 19.66
N GLU A 352 22.48 6.62 18.90
CA GLU A 352 23.56 7.40 18.32
C GLU A 352 23.53 7.23 16.79
N ALA A 353 23.63 8.36 16.09
CA ALA A 353 23.62 8.41 14.64
C ALA A 353 25.00 7.97 14.12
N VAL A 354 25.08 6.86 13.39
CA VAL A 354 26.34 6.40 12.78
C VAL A 354 26.47 7.01 11.38
N SER A 355 27.59 7.69 11.15
CA SER A 355 27.97 8.28 9.87
C SER A 355 28.41 7.20 8.87
N PHE A 356 28.13 7.44 7.58
CA PHE A 356 28.31 6.50 6.46
C PHE A 356 29.77 6.24 6.04
N GLN A 357 30.79 6.55 6.87
CA GLN A 357 32.19 6.59 6.42
C GLN A 357 33.08 5.38 6.78
N ASP A 358 32.66 4.46 7.66
CA ASP A 358 33.55 3.36 8.14
C ASP A 358 33.05 1.92 7.89
N THR A 359 32.01 1.69 7.09
CA THR A 359 31.49 0.32 6.85
C THR A 359 32.32 -0.44 5.81
N ALA A 360 32.82 -1.62 6.16
CA ALA A 360 33.49 -2.52 5.23
C ALA A 360 32.50 -3.11 4.20
N VAL A 361 32.89 -3.18 2.93
CA VAL A 361 32.06 -3.74 1.85
C VAL A 361 32.78 -4.90 1.19
N LEU A 362 32.09 -6.00 0.97
CA LEU A 362 32.57 -7.14 0.20
C LEU A 362 32.00 -7.06 -1.22
N MET A 363 32.86 -6.98 -2.23
CA MET A 363 32.45 -6.92 -3.62
C MET A 363 32.67 -8.27 -4.31
N GLY A 364 31.65 -8.79 -5.00
CA GLY A 364 31.81 -9.97 -5.85
C GLY A 364 32.57 -9.62 -7.13
N VAL A 365 33.74 -10.21 -7.33
CA VAL A 365 34.60 -10.01 -8.50
C VAL A 365 34.24 -10.99 -9.63
N SER A 366 33.92 -12.24 -9.27
CA SER A 366 33.52 -13.30 -10.20
C SER A 366 32.43 -14.20 -9.59
N GLY A 367 31.78 -14.99 -10.43
CA GLY A 367 30.75 -15.94 -10.02
C GLY A 367 29.35 -15.32 -9.88
N PRO A 368 28.42 -15.99 -9.19
CA PRO A 368 27.01 -15.58 -9.11
C PRO A 368 26.77 -14.17 -8.52
N TYR A 369 27.75 -13.66 -7.77
CA TYR A 369 27.70 -12.35 -7.11
C TYR A 369 28.50 -11.27 -7.83
N LYS A 370 28.98 -11.52 -9.06
CA LYS A 370 29.78 -10.56 -9.83
C LYS A 370 29.08 -9.19 -9.92
N GLY A 371 29.79 -8.14 -9.51
CA GLY A 371 29.31 -6.76 -9.52
C GLY A 371 28.38 -6.38 -8.36
N GLN A 372 28.01 -7.31 -7.49
CA GLN A 372 27.23 -7.01 -6.29
C GLN A 372 28.14 -6.53 -5.16
N SER A 373 27.66 -5.55 -4.40
CA SER A 373 28.32 -5.03 -3.20
C SER A 373 27.54 -5.47 -1.97
N ILE A 374 28.19 -6.18 -1.07
CA ILE A 374 27.63 -6.75 0.16
C ILE A 374 28.23 -5.97 1.32
N MET A 375 27.43 -5.14 1.98
CA MET A 375 27.91 -4.40 3.15
C MET A 375 28.13 -5.37 4.31
N LEU A 376 29.33 -5.37 4.89
CA LEU A 376 29.67 -6.13 6.09
C LEU A 376 29.18 -5.35 7.30
N GLN A 377 28.27 -5.96 8.06
CA GLN A 377 27.83 -5.48 9.37
C GLN A 377 28.64 -6.20 10.46
N ASN A 378 28.73 -5.62 11.66
CA ASN A 378 29.41 -6.28 12.77
C ASN A 378 28.77 -7.65 13.03
N GLY A 379 29.59 -8.69 13.11
CA GLY A 379 29.15 -10.07 13.25
C GLY A 379 29.74 -11.02 12.21
N LYS A 380 29.22 -12.25 12.18
CA LYS A 380 29.68 -13.35 11.34
C LYS A 380 28.71 -13.57 10.16
N ILE A 381 29.24 -13.57 8.94
CA ILE A 381 28.55 -13.90 7.70
C ILE A 381 29.07 -15.26 7.24
N ILE A 382 28.16 -16.19 6.94
CA ILE A 382 28.52 -17.52 6.45
C ILE A 382 28.20 -17.62 4.96
N LEU A 383 29.17 -18.11 4.18
CA LEU A 383 29.08 -18.30 2.74
C LEU A 383 28.98 -19.80 2.45
N GLY A 384 28.00 -20.21 1.64
CA GLY A 384 27.80 -21.62 1.29
C GLY A 384 26.50 -21.89 0.53
N ARG A 385 26.19 -23.17 0.28
CA ARG A 385 24.99 -23.59 -0.48
C ARG A 385 23.75 -23.83 0.38
N ASP A 386 23.88 -23.90 1.70
CA ASP A 386 22.76 -24.21 2.59
C ASP A 386 21.98 -22.94 2.99
N PRO A 387 20.73 -22.76 2.54
CA PRO A 387 19.93 -21.58 2.87
C PRO A 387 19.51 -21.52 4.35
N GLY A 388 19.58 -22.63 5.09
CA GLY A 388 19.27 -22.66 6.52
C GLY A 388 20.43 -22.22 7.42
N ALA A 389 21.66 -22.29 6.91
CA ALA A 389 22.88 -22.01 7.68
C ALA A 389 23.73 -20.84 7.14
N CYS A 390 23.57 -20.47 5.87
CA CYS A 390 24.40 -19.44 5.22
C CYS A 390 23.67 -18.11 5.07
N SER A 391 24.39 -17.02 5.33
CA SER A 391 23.94 -15.65 5.09
C SER A 391 24.07 -15.25 3.61
N LEU A 392 25.09 -15.78 2.93
CA LEU A 392 25.32 -15.61 1.49
C LEU A 392 25.23 -16.97 0.81
N VAL A 393 24.11 -17.19 0.13
CA VAL A 393 23.67 -18.51 -0.34
C VAL A 393 23.93 -18.69 -1.83
N PHE A 394 24.79 -19.63 -2.17
CA PHE A 394 25.05 -20.03 -3.55
C PHE A 394 23.98 -21.01 -4.07
N PRO A 395 23.70 -21.04 -5.39
CA PRO A 395 22.78 -22.01 -5.97
C PRO A 395 23.14 -23.46 -5.59
N PRO A 396 22.15 -24.35 -5.36
CA PRO A 396 22.40 -25.74 -4.95
C PRO A 396 23.30 -26.51 -5.93
N GLN A 397 23.23 -26.16 -7.22
CA GLN A 397 24.00 -26.76 -8.31
C GLN A 397 25.38 -26.13 -8.51
N GLN A 398 25.76 -25.11 -7.74
CA GLN A 398 27.06 -24.45 -7.87
C GLN A 398 28.17 -25.44 -7.48
N ALA A 399 28.92 -25.91 -8.48
CA ALA A 399 30.08 -26.76 -8.28
C ALA A 399 31.17 -26.03 -7.48
N GLY A 400 31.95 -26.77 -6.69
CA GLY A 400 33.09 -26.23 -5.94
C GLY A 400 32.73 -25.55 -4.60
N ILE A 401 31.45 -25.39 -4.25
CA ILE A 401 31.03 -24.74 -3.00
C ILE A 401 30.39 -25.74 -2.04
N SER A 402 30.68 -25.62 -0.74
CA SER A 402 30.16 -26.51 0.31
C SER A 402 28.86 -25.95 0.90
N ARG A 403 28.08 -26.80 1.59
CA ARG A 403 26.84 -26.38 2.28
C ARG A 403 27.09 -25.21 3.24
N ILE A 404 28.13 -25.34 4.05
CA ILE A 404 28.79 -24.27 4.80
C ILE A 404 30.23 -24.28 4.29
N HIS A 405 30.74 -23.20 3.71
CA HIS A 405 32.04 -23.19 3.04
C HIS A 405 33.06 -22.34 3.80
N CYS A 406 32.78 -21.06 3.98
CA CYS A 406 33.64 -20.17 4.76
C CYS A 406 32.80 -19.14 5.51
N SER A 407 33.45 -18.42 6.42
CA SER A 407 32.83 -17.32 7.12
C SER A 407 33.70 -16.08 7.13
N LEU A 408 33.05 -14.93 7.11
CA LEU A 408 33.63 -13.62 7.31
C LEU A 408 33.11 -13.04 8.63
N THR A 409 34.00 -12.65 9.53
CA THR A 409 33.62 -11.94 10.76
C THR A 409 34.12 -10.51 10.68
N PHE A 410 33.23 -9.53 10.81
CA PHE A 410 33.60 -8.12 10.93
C PHE A 410 33.36 -7.67 12.37
N ASP A 411 34.37 -7.13 13.04
CA ASP A 411 34.29 -6.68 14.44
C ASP A 411 34.14 -5.16 14.58
N GLY A 412 33.91 -4.45 13.46
CA GLY A 412 33.86 -2.99 13.39
C GLY A 412 35.21 -2.35 13.05
N ASN A 413 36.30 -3.08 13.18
CA ASN A 413 37.65 -2.60 12.90
C ASN A 413 38.36 -3.44 11.83
N ALA A 414 38.18 -4.75 11.82
CA ALA A 414 38.86 -5.69 10.94
C ALA A 414 37.90 -6.76 10.38
N VAL A 415 38.19 -7.21 9.16
CA VAL A 415 37.51 -8.33 8.51
C VAL A 415 38.35 -9.59 8.69
N TRP A 416 37.74 -10.67 9.16
CA TRP A 416 38.41 -11.95 9.40
C TRP A 416 37.76 -13.04 8.55
N LEU A 417 38.54 -13.75 7.75
CA LEU A 417 38.11 -14.88 6.92
C LEU A 417 38.50 -16.20 7.58
N SER A 418 37.59 -17.18 7.58
CA SER A 418 37.86 -18.53 8.06
C SER A 418 37.21 -19.57 7.16
N ASP A 419 37.93 -20.65 6.87
CA ASP A 419 37.35 -21.80 6.19
C ASP A 419 36.60 -22.68 7.21
N GLU A 420 35.36 -23.05 6.92
CA GLU A 420 34.48 -23.79 7.85
C GLU A 420 34.49 -25.30 7.55
N GLY A 421 35.63 -25.84 7.11
CA GLY A 421 35.77 -27.24 6.74
C GLY A 421 35.25 -27.53 5.33
N SER A 422 35.51 -26.62 4.39
CA SER A 422 35.02 -26.78 3.03
C SER A 422 35.74 -27.91 2.27
N ALA A 423 35.00 -28.60 1.40
CA ALA A 423 35.53 -29.72 0.62
C ALA A 423 36.58 -29.27 -0.42
N TYR A 424 36.36 -28.09 -1.01
CA TYR A 424 37.21 -27.55 -2.08
C TYR A 424 38.23 -26.52 -1.58
N GLY A 425 38.11 -26.05 -0.33
CA GLY A 425 39.01 -25.08 0.28
C GLY A 425 38.66 -23.63 -0.05
N THR A 426 38.99 -22.73 0.88
CA THR A 426 39.00 -21.28 0.67
C THR A 426 40.45 -20.81 0.47
N TYR A 427 40.69 -19.96 -0.53
CA TYR A 427 42.02 -19.50 -0.91
C TYR A 427 42.11 -17.98 -0.92
N LEU A 428 43.27 -17.44 -0.54
CA LEU A 428 43.59 -16.02 -0.72
C LEU A 428 44.08 -15.75 -2.15
N ALA A 429 44.14 -14.47 -2.53
CA ALA A 429 44.56 -14.02 -3.87
C ALA A 429 45.95 -14.53 -4.31
N ASP A 430 46.83 -14.79 -3.34
CA ASP A 430 48.19 -15.30 -3.55
C ASP A 430 48.26 -16.84 -3.68
N GLY A 431 47.10 -17.51 -3.69
CA GLY A 431 46.98 -18.96 -3.83
C GLY A 431 47.12 -19.73 -2.52
N ARG A 432 47.33 -19.07 -1.38
CA ARG A 432 47.38 -19.76 -0.08
C ARG A 432 46.01 -20.30 0.31
N ARG A 433 45.93 -21.61 0.55
CA ARG A 433 44.74 -22.27 1.10
C ARG A 433 44.64 -22.05 2.61
N LEU A 434 43.47 -21.67 3.08
CA LEU A 434 43.20 -21.54 4.52
C LEU A 434 43.06 -22.93 5.16
N THR A 435 43.63 -23.08 6.35
CA THR A 435 43.37 -24.24 7.22
C THR A 435 41.99 -24.08 7.86
N ALA A 436 41.17 -25.12 7.82
CA ALA A 436 39.83 -25.10 8.42
C ALA A 436 39.87 -24.67 9.90
N GLY A 437 39.00 -23.74 10.28
CA GLY A 437 38.90 -23.18 11.62
C GLY A 437 39.89 -22.06 11.97
N ASN A 438 40.97 -21.88 11.19
CA ASN A 438 41.90 -20.76 11.40
C ASN A 438 41.33 -19.49 10.76
N ARG A 439 41.50 -18.36 11.47
CA ARG A 439 41.05 -17.04 11.00
C ARG A 439 42.23 -16.24 10.46
N VAL A 440 42.05 -15.62 9.30
CA VAL A 440 43.02 -14.71 8.69
C VAL A 440 42.39 -13.34 8.52
N ARG A 441 43.11 -12.27 8.88
CA ARG A 441 42.66 -10.90 8.68
C ARG A 441 42.74 -10.53 7.19
N LEU A 442 41.68 -9.93 6.67
CA LEU A 442 41.62 -9.31 5.35
C LEU A 442 41.68 -7.79 5.49
N CYS A 443 42.53 -7.17 4.70
CA CYS A 443 42.66 -5.73 4.54
C CYS A 443 41.88 -5.22 3.32
N LYS A 444 41.69 -3.91 3.23
CA LYS A 444 41.11 -3.27 2.04
C LYS A 444 41.96 -3.60 0.80
N GLY A 445 41.30 -4.13 -0.23
CA GLY A 445 41.91 -4.56 -1.49
C GLY A 445 42.20 -6.06 -1.55
N ASP A 446 42.17 -6.76 -0.40
CA ASP A 446 42.43 -8.19 -0.38
C ASP A 446 41.30 -8.96 -1.07
N ARG A 447 41.71 -10.03 -1.75
CA ARG A 447 40.80 -10.94 -2.45
C ARG A 447 40.92 -12.36 -1.92
N PHE A 448 39.81 -13.08 -1.98
CA PHE A 448 39.77 -14.49 -1.69
C PHE A 448 38.76 -15.20 -2.61
N CYS A 449 38.94 -16.50 -2.83
CA CYS A 449 38.05 -17.32 -3.63
C CYS A 449 37.62 -18.60 -2.91
N LEU A 450 36.45 -19.12 -3.31
CA LEU A 450 35.83 -20.32 -2.75
C LEU A 450 35.93 -21.46 -3.75
N GLY A 451 36.73 -22.48 -3.44
CA GLY A 451 36.97 -23.65 -4.28
C GLY A 451 37.80 -23.36 -5.54
N THR A 452 37.30 -22.54 -6.47
CA THR A 452 38.00 -22.12 -7.69
C THR A 452 38.02 -20.60 -7.81
N ALA A 453 38.86 -20.07 -8.72
CA ALA A 453 38.92 -18.64 -9.02
C ALA A 453 37.63 -18.08 -9.67
N ASP A 454 36.70 -18.96 -10.05
CA ASP A 454 35.41 -18.57 -10.66
C ASP A 454 34.48 -17.89 -9.66
N VAL A 455 34.75 -18.01 -8.35
CA VAL A 455 33.97 -17.38 -7.28
C VAL A 455 34.91 -16.62 -6.36
N MET A 456 35.08 -15.33 -6.67
CA MET A 456 36.03 -14.45 -5.99
C MET A 456 35.35 -13.21 -5.41
N PHE A 457 35.82 -12.79 -4.24
CA PHE A 457 35.39 -11.57 -3.57
C PHE A 457 36.59 -10.67 -3.26
N GLU A 458 36.34 -9.36 -3.17
CA GLU A 458 37.31 -8.32 -2.81
C GLU A 458 36.76 -7.47 -1.66
N VAL A 459 37.59 -7.14 -0.67
CA VAL A 459 37.20 -6.23 0.42
C VAL A 459 37.41 -4.78 -0.01
N ARG A 460 36.34 -4.01 -0.16
CA ARG A 460 36.32 -2.59 -0.55
C ARG A 460 35.74 -1.73 0.58
N GLY A 461 36.54 -1.44 1.61
CA GLY A 461 36.16 -0.61 2.76
C GLY A 461 36.49 -1.30 4.09
N GLY A 462 36.60 -0.54 5.18
CA GLY A 462 37.24 -0.97 6.44
C GLY A 462 38.71 -0.52 6.50
N ARG A 463 39.24 -0.24 7.69
CA ARG A 463 40.64 0.21 7.90
C ARG A 463 41.64 -0.95 7.88
#